data_AF-A0A2V2E5L5-F1
#
_entry.id   AF-A0A2V2E5L5-F1
#
_cell.length_a   1.000
_cell.length_b   1.000
_cell.length_c   1.000
_cell.angle_alpha   90.00
_cell.angle_beta   90.00
_cell.angle_gamma   90.00
#
_symmetry.space_group_name_H-M   'P 1'
#
loop_
_entity.id
_entity.type
_entity.pdbx_description
1 polymer ?
#
loop_
_entity_poly.entity_id
_entity_poly.type
_entity_poly.pdbx_seq_one_letter_code
_entity_poly.pdbx_strand_id
1 'polypeptide(L)'
;MWNQQYAVIMQTQIGSRHGTMTVTVDQGRIEGMLDILKKANPFQGTINEQGDCRCKGELTTLMRTISYIATGQLNKESLTLRLKGDRETFELTGMAFVPGPDAEKEPAV
;
A
#
# COMPACT_ATOMS: atom_id res chain seq x y z
N MET A 1 -2.80 -13.89 -11.77
CA MET A 1 -2.98 -13.51 -10.36
C MET A 1 -1.65 -13.44 -9.64
N TRP A 2 -1.40 -12.38 -8.86
CA TRP A 2 -0.31 -12.34 -7.87
C TRP A 2 -0.76 -11.59 -6.62
N ASN A 3 -0.17 -11.94 -5.49
CA ASN A 3 -0.39 -11.27 -4.21
C ASN A 3 0.95 -10.82 -3.62
N GLN A 4 0.96 -9.69 -2.94
CA GLN A 4 2.16 -9.16 -2.30
C GLN A 4 1.81 -8.34 -1.06
N GLN A 5 2.71 -8.38 -0.08
CA GLN A 5 2.67 -7.51 1.08
C GLN A 5 3.82 -6.52 1.03
N TYR A 6 3.55 -5.26 1.33
CA TYR A 6 4.51 -4.17 1.33
C TYR A 6 4.59 -3.54 2.72
N ALA A 7 5.80 -3.21 3.16
CA ALA A 7 6.00 -2.23 4.21
C ALA A 7 5.89 -0.84 3.59
N VAL A 8 4.98 -0.02 4.09
CA VAL A 8 4.68 1.28 3.48
C VAL A 8 4.96 2.44 4.44
N ILE A 9 5.31 3.58 3.85
CA ILE A 9 5.56 4.85 4.53
C ILE A 9 4.70 5.92 3.85
N MET A 10 3.80 6.52 4.61
CA MET A 10 2.98 7.65 4.17
C MET A 10 3.53 8.95 4.74
N GLN A 11 3.84 9.90 3.86
CA GLN A 11 4.22 11.25 4.25
C GLN A 11 2.99 12.09 4.55
N THR A 12 2.90 12.58 5.78
CA THR A 12 1.89 13.55 6.22
C THR A 12 2.55 14.87 6.57
N GLN A 13 1.78 15.95 6.68
CA GLN A 13 2.29 17.27 7.04
C GLN A 13 3.02 17.30 8.40
N ILE A 14 2.70 16.36 9.30
CA ILE A 14 3.22 16.29 10.69
C ILE A 14 4.25 15.15 10.82
N GLY A 15 4.65 14.53 9.72
CA GLY A 15 5.68 13.49 9.68
C GLY A 15 5.24 12.19 9.02
N SER A 16 6.14 11.22 8.99
CA SER A 16 5.95 9.94 8.31
C SER A 16 5.14 8.95 9.15
N ARG A 17 4.29 8.16 8.50
CA ARG A 17 3.47 7.12 9.11
C ARG A 17 3.81 5.79 8.48
N HIS A 18 4.21 4.84 9.31
CA HIS A 18 4.55 3.49 8.88
C HIS A 18 3.31 2.60 8.94
N GLY A 19 3.22 1.65 8.00
CA GLY A 19 2.10 0.73 7.91
C GLY A 19 2.42 -0.45 7.01
N THR A 20 1.40 -1.23 6.70
CA THR A 20 1.50 -2.34 5.75
C THR A 20 0.41 -2.24 4.70
N MET A 21 0.69 -2.74 3.50
CA MET A 21 -0.27 -2.81 2.41
C MET A 21 -0.24 -4.20 1.82
N THR A 22 -1.39 -4.86 1.77
CA THR A 22 -1.57 -6.12 1.06
C THR A 22 -2.26 -5.83 -0.26
N VAL A 23 -1.78 -6.47 -1.33
CA VAL A 23 -2.24 -6.22 -2.69
C VAL A 23 -2.45 -7.56 -3.37
N THR A 24 -3.61 -7.75 -3.95
CA THR A 24 -3.93 -8.85 -4.86
C THR A 24 -4.23 -8.25 -6.22
N VAL A 25 -3.53 -8.72 -7.24
CA VAL A 25 -3.73 -8.31 -8.63
C VAL A 25 -4.21 -9.50 -9.45
N ASP A 26 -5.38 -9.35 -10.05
CA ASP A 26 -5.94 -10.33 -10.95
C ASP A 26 -6.59 -9.67 -12.17
N GLN A 27 -6.19 -10.11 -13.37
CA GLN A 27 -6.73 -9.62 -14.65
C GLN A 27 -6.84 -8.08 -14.75
N GLY A 28 -5.81 -7.34 -14.28
CA GLY A 28 -5.79 -5.88 -14.31
C GLY A 28 -6.64 -5.19 -13.22
N ARG A 29 -7.29 -5.96 -12.34
CA ARG A 29 -7.94 -5.46 -11.12
C ARG A 29 -6.97 -5.56 -9.94
N ILE A 30 -7.06 -4.58 -9.06
CA ILE A 30 -6.35 -4.57 -7.78
C ILE A 30 -7.38 -4.56 -6.67
N GLU A 31 -7.17 -5.39 -5.66
CA GLU A 31 -7.88 -5.35 -4.39
C GLU A 31 -6.88 -5.53 -3.26
N GLY A 32 -7.16 -4.97 -2.10
CA GLY A 32 -6.22 -5.08 -0.99
C GLY A 32 -6.65 -4.37 0.27
N MET A 33 -5.76 -4.41 1.26
CA MET A 33 -5.95 -3.71 2.54
C MET A 33 -4.74 -2.82 2.82
N LEU A 34 -5.01 -1.57 3.19
CA LEU A 34 -4.01 -0.63 3.68
C LEU A 34 -4.19 -0.47 5.19
N ASP A 35 -3.24 -1.00 5.96
CA ASP A 35 -3.17 -0.84 7.41
C ASP A 35 -2.18 0.28 7.72
N ILE A 36 -2.73 1.45 8.06
CA ILE A 36 -1.96 2.63 8.41
C ILE A 36 -2.80 3.50 9.33
N LEU A 37 -2.16 4.36 10.13
CA LEU A 37 -2.87 5.20 11.12
C LEU A 37 -3.69 4.39 12.14
N LYS A 38 -3.21 3.19 12.49
CA LYS A 38 -3.84 2.25 13.43
C LYS A 38 -5.16 1.62 12.96
N LYS A 39 -5.46 1.69 11.66
CA LYS A 39 -6.65 1.04 11.10
C LYS A 39 -6.41 0.49 9.70
N ALA A 40 -6.83 -0.75 9.50
CA ALA A 40 -6.91 -1.37 8.20
C ALA A 40 -8.15 -0.89 7.45
N ASN A 41 -7.97 -0.45 6.20
CA ASN A 41 -9.05 -0.06 5.31
C ASN A 41 -8.89 -0.79 3.98
N PRO A 42 -9.97 -1.39 3.43
CA PRO A 42 -9.92 -2.01 2.13
C PRO A 42 -9.80 -0.95 1.03
N PHE A 43 -9.18 -1.33 -0.09
CA PHE A 43 -9.14 -0.52 -1.30
C PHE A 43 -9.29 -1.42 -2.53
N GLN A 44 -9.71 -0.81 -3.64
CA GLN A 44 -9.88 -1.50 -4.92
C GLN A 44 -9.53 -0.57 -6.08
N GLY A 45 -9.12 -1.13 -7.21
CA GLY A 45 -8.63 -0.35 -8.33
C GLY A 45 -8.33 -1.17 -9.56
N THR A 46 -7.60 -0.54 -10.48
CA THR A 46 -7.12 -1.14 -11.72
C THR A 46 -5.65 -0.83 -11.93
N ILE A 47 -4.95 -1.73 -12.61
CA ILE A 47 -3.55 -1.60 -13.00
C ILE A 47 -3.36 -1.98 -14.46
N ASN A 48 -2.51 -1.23 -15.16
CA ASN A 48 -2.12 -1.54 -16.53
C ASN A 48 -0.86 -2.44 -16.56
N GLU A 49 -0.46 -2.89 -17.74
CA GLU A 49 0.74 -3.72 -17.92
C GLU A 49 2.05 -2.98 -17.64
N GLN A 50 2.03 -1.65 -17.59
CA GLN A 50 3.19 -0.80 -17.29
C GLN A 50 3.38 -0.56 -15.79
N GLY A 51 2.47 -1.06 -14.94
CA GLY A 51 2.52 -0.88 -13.49
C GLY A 51 1.82 0.38 -12.99
N ASP A 52 1.26 1.22 -13.88
CA ASP A 52 0.45 2.36 -13.45
C ASP A 52 -0.91 1.87 -12.94
N CYS A 53 -1.23 2.30 -11.73
CA CYS A 53 -2.46 1.91 -11.08
C CYS A 53 -3.29 3.13 -10.67
N ARG A 54 -4.60 2.88 -10.57
CA ARG A 54 -5.57 3.80 -10.00
C ARG A 54 -6.47 3.05 -9.04
N CYS A 55 -6.38 3.39 -7.76
CA CYS A 55 -7.13 2.75 -6.68
C CYS A 55 -7.99 3.77 -5.95
N LYS A 56 -9.10 3.31 -5.39
CA LYS A 56 -9.95 4.07 -4.48
C LYS A 56 -10.05 3.32 -3.16
N GLY A 57 -10.09 4.07 -2.06
CA GLY A 57 -10.19 3.53 -0.71
C GLY A 57 -10.47 4.63 0.29
N GLU A 58 -10.34 4.30 1.56
CA GLU A 58 -10.56 5.23 2.66
C GLU A 58 -9.40 5.17 3.65
N LEU A 59 -9.05 6.32 4.23
CA LEU A 59 -8.16 6.42 5.38
C LEU A 59 -8.99 6.79 6.59
N THR A 60 -9.22 5.83 7.49
CA THR A 60 -9.86 6.15 8.77
C THR A 60 -8.81 6.61 9.77
N THR A 61 -8.94 7.84 10.25
CA THR A 61 -8.17 8.41 11.35
C THR A 61 -9.01 8.44 12.64
N LEU A 62 -8.41 8.85 13.76
CA LEU A 62 -9.17 9.09 14.99
C LEU A 62 -10.24 10.19 14.85
N MET A 63 -10.03 11.16 13.95
CA MET A 63 -10.88 12.34 13.85
C MET A 63 -11.92 12.24 12.73
N ARG A 64 -11.58 11.57 11.63
CA ARG A 64 -12.42 11.47 10.41
C ARG A 64 -11.97 10.32 9.51
N THR A 65 -12.86 9.96 8.59
CA THR A 65 -12.55 9.11 7.42
C THR A 65 -12.31 10.01 6.21
N ILE A 66 -11.26 9.71 5.44
CA ILE A 66 -10.88 10.45 4.24
C ILE A 66 -10.95 9.47 3.06
N SER A 67 -11.95 9.62 2.19
CA SER A 67 -11.97 8.91 0.91
C SER A 67 -10.87 9.45 0.01
N TYR A 68 -10.19 8.57 -0.72
CA TYR A 68 -9.08 8.97 -1.59
C TYR A 68 -9.10 8.25 -2.94
N ILE A 69 -8.46 8.89 -3.92
CA ILE A 69 -8.01 8.24 -5.16
C ILE A 69 -6.49 8.18 -5.14
N ALA A 70 -5.94 6.96 -5.15
CA ALA A 70 -4.52 6.71 -5.30
C ALA A 70 -4.18 6.54 -6.78
N THR A 71 -3.11 7.20 -7.22
CA THR A 71 -2.52 6.99 -8.55
C THR A 71 -1.02 6.89 -8.43
N GLY A 72 -0.39 6.02 -9.20
CA GLY A 72 1.06 5.90 -9.23
C GLY A 72 1.51 4.56 -9.78
N GLN A 73 2.70 4.14 -9.40
CA GLN A 73 3.30 2.89 -9.87
C GLN A 73 3.30 1.82 -8.78
N LEU A 74 2.99 0.60 -9.20
CA LEU A 74 2.92 -0.57 -8.35
C LEU A 74 3.48 -1.79 -9.08
N ASN A 75 4.60 -2.29 -8.57
CA ASN A 75 5.29 -3.46 -9.09
C ASN A 75 5.53 -4.46 -7.95
N LYS A 76 5.94 -5.69 -8.26
CA LYS A 76 6.12 -6.76 -7.24
C LYS A 76 7.17 -6.44 -6.16
N GLU A 77 8.07 -5.49 -6.41
CA GLU A 77 9.17 -5.12 -5.53
C GLU A 77 8.91 -3.84 -4.73
N SER A 78 8.20 -2.87 -5.30
CA SER A 78 7.96 -1.58 -4.67
C SER A 78 6.69 -0.92 -5.19
N LEU A 79 6.21 0.05 -4.43
CA LEU A 79 5.10 0.91 -4.81
C LEU A 79 5.42 2.37 -4.51
N THR A 80 4.90 3.27 -5.35
CA THR A 80 4.91 4.71 -5.14
C THR A 80 3.56 5.25 -5.61
N LEU A 81 2.72 5.62 -4.65
CA LEU A 81 1.35 6.05 -4.87
C LEU A 81 1.14 7.45 -4.29
N ARG A 82 0.39 8.27 -5.02
CA ARG A 82 -0.12 9.55 -4.54
C ARG A 82 -1.59 9.41 -4.21
N LEU A 83 -1.95 9.52 -2.94
CA LEU A 83 -3.32 9.45 -2.44
C LEU A 83 -3.90 10.86 -2.40
N LYS A 84 -4.83 11.15 -3.29
CA LYS A 84 -5.56 12.43 -3.34
C LYS A 84 -6.90 12.28 -2.63
N GLY A 85 -7.04 12.87 -1.45
CA GLY A 85 -8.32 13.05 -0.77
C GLY A 85 -8.98 14.38 -1.15
N ASP A 86 -10.09 14.73 -0.49
CA ASP A 86 -10.85 15.96 -0.76
C ASP A 86 -10.04 17.24 -0.58
N ARG A 87 -9.20 17.29 0.45
CA ARG A 87 -8.44 18.50 0.83
C ARG A 87 -6.93 18.29 0.88
N GLU A 88 -6.51 17.06 1.05
CA GLU A 88 -5.12 16.71 1.34
C GLU A 88 -4.62 15.66 0.34
N THR A 89 -3.33 15.73 0.05
CA THR A 89 -2.63 14.74 -0.76
C THR A 89 -1.53 14.13 0.08
N PHE A 90 -1.45 12.80 0.07
CA PHE A 90 -0.43 12.03 0.77
C PHE A 90 0.42 11.27 -0.23
N GLU A 91 1.72 11.19 0.03
CA GLU A 91 2.64 10.35 -0.73
C GLU A 91 2.88 9.07 0.04
N LEU A 92 2.65 7.93 -0.61
CA LEU A 92 2.79 6.59 -0.05
C LEU A 92 3.85 5.86 -0.85
N THR A 93 4.96 5.52 -0.21
CA THR A 93 5.99 4.66 -0.78
C THR A 93 6.01 3.33 -0.05
N GLY A 94 6.46 2.27 -0.69
CA GLY A 94 6.60 0.99 -0.03
C GLY A 94 7.53 0.03 -0.74
N MET A 95 8.09 -0.89 0.03
CA MET A 95 8.91 -1.98 -0.46
C MET A 95 8.24 -3.30 -0.11
N ALA A 96 8.28 -4.23 -1.05
CA ALA A 96 7.75 -5.57 -0.86
C ALA A 96 8.47 -6.24 0.30
N PHE A 97 7.72 -6.99 1.10
CA PHE A 97 8.30 -7.89 2.07
C PHE A 97 8.94 -9.03 1.30
N VAL A 98 10.22 -8.90 0.98
CA VAL A 98 11.00 -10.00 0.45
C VAL A 98 11.34 -10.88 1.65
N PRO A 99 10.78 -12.10 1.79
CA PRO A 99 11.38 -13.04 2.72
C PRO A 99 12.81 -13.23 2.23
N GLY A 100 13.78 -12.76 3.00
CA GLY A 100 15.18 -12.96 2.66
C GLY A 100 15.46 -14.46 2.50
N PRO A 101 16.48 -14.86 1.73
CA PRO A 101 16.93 -16.25 1.66
C PRO A 101 17.46 -16.84 3.00
N ASP A 102 17.25 -16.16 4.13
CA ASP A 102 17.74 -16.50 5.48
C ASP A 102 16.62 -16.83 6.48
N ALA A 103 15.41 -17.19 6.02
CA ALA A 103 14.37 -17.75 6.90
C ALA A 103 14.55 -19.26 7.21
N GLU A 104 15.71 -19.82 6.90
CA GLU A 104 16.12 -21.16 7.34
C GLU A 104 17.59 -21.10 7.78
N LYS A 105 17.88 -20.50 8.95
CA LYS A 105 19.00 -20.89 9.83
C LYS A 105 18.75 -20.42 11.27
N GLU A 106 18.06 -21.23 12.05
CA GLU A 106 18.41 -21.37 13.47
C GLU A 106 19.17 -22.70 13.64
N PRO A 107 20.50 -22.67 13.81
CA PRO A 107 21.21 -23.73 14.49
C PRO A 107 21.27 -23.39 15.99
N ALA A 108 20.78 -24.28 16.83
CA ALA A 108 21.25 -24.37 18.21
C ALA A 108 21.22 -25.85 18.61
N VAL A 109 22.43 -26.41 18.62
CA VAL A 109 22.81 -27.68 19.27
C VAL A 109 22.66 -27.56 20.78
#